data_AF-A0A379VQ43-F1
#
_entry.id   AF-A0A379VQ43-F1
#
_cell.length_a   1.000
_cell.length_b   1.000
_cell.length_c   1.000
_cell.angle_alpha   90.00
_cell.angle_beta   90.00
_cell.angle_gamma   90.00
#
_symmetry.space_group_name_H-M   'P 1'
#
loop_
_entity.id
_entity.type
_entity.pdbx_description
1 polymer ?
#
loop_
_entity_poly.entity_id
_entity_poly.type
_entity_poly.pdbx_seq_one_letter_code
_entity_poly.pdbx_strand_id
1 'polypeptide(L)' 'MAVVGAEYILRMVPKGTHDVKKFIKPAELLSWVDETVLKEQHITGLHYNPITNTFKLGPGVDVNYMLHTRAKKA' A
#
# COMPACT_ATOMS: atom_id res chain seq x y z
N MET A 1 -4.64 3.64 15.24
CA MET A 1 -4.13 2.32 15.71
C MET A 1 -4.81 1.20 14.93
N ALA A 2 -4.57 1.11 13.62
CA ALA A 2 -5.06 0.02 12.75
C ALA A 2 -3.89 -0.72 12.09
N VAL A 3 -2.73 -0.72 12.75
CA VAL A 3 -1.50 -1.34 12.26
C VAL A 3 -1.07 -2.38 13.29
N VAL A 4 -1.91 -3.40 13.43
CA VAL A 4 -1.51 -4.68 14.01
C VAL A 4 -1.99 -5.74 13.03
N GLY A 5 -1.07 -6.19 12.17
CA GLY A 5 -1.02 -7.61 11.89
C GLY A 5 -1.93 -8.15 10.78
N ALA A 6 -1.75 -7.66 9.55
CA ALA A 6 -1.71 -8.62 8.42
C ALA A 6 -0.52 -9.59 8.56
N GLU A 7 0.41 -9.34 9.50
CA GLU A 7 1.39 -10.30 10.02
C GLU A 7 0.79 -11.42 10.90
N TYR A 8 -0.46 -11.32 11.36
CA TYR A 8 -1.04 -12.32 12.28
C TYR A 8 -2.06 -13.27 11.66
N ILE A 9 -2.64 -12.96 10.49
CA ILE A 9 -3.77 -13.73 9.94
C ILE A 9 -3.35 -14.95 9.09
N LEU A 10 -2.13 -15.04 8.55
CA LEU A 10 -1.82 -16.11 7.56
C LEU A 10 -0.50 -16.89 7.65
N ARG A 11 0.44 -16.60 8.56
CA ARG A 11 1.72 -17.39 8.65
C ARG A 11 2.48 -17.56 7.30
N MET A 12 2.19 -16.76 6.28
CA MET A 12 2.77 -16.93 4.92
C MET A 12 4.14 -16.28 4.73
N VAL A 13 4.60 -15.42 5.66
CA VAL A 13 5.87 -14.68 5.52
C VAL A 13 6.70 -14.81 6.81
N PRO A 14 8.02 -15.10 6.72
CA PRO A 14 8.88 -15.25 7.89
C PRO A 14 8.92 -13.99 8.76
N LYS A 15 8.90 -14.18 10.09
CA LYS A 15 9.10 -13.09 11.06
C LYS A 15 10.45 -12.39 10.79
N GLY A 16 10.44 -11.07 10.60
CA GLY A 16 11.65 -10.24 10.44
C GLY A 16 11.77 -9.45 9.14
N THR A 17 10.83 -9.58 8.19
CA THR A 17 10.85 -8.81 6.93
C THR A 17 10.15 -7.45 7.02
N HIS A 18 9.32 -7.21 8.04
CA HIS A 18 8.71 -5.91 8.29
C HIS A 18 9.55 -5.08 9.26
N ASP A 19 10.64 -4.56 8.72
CA ASP A 19 11.24 -3.38 9.31
C ASP A 19 10.26 -2.22 9.01
N VAL A 20 9.31 -1.95 9.92
CA VAL A 20 8.28 -0.89 9.76
C VAL A 20 8.91 0.47 9.42
N LYS A 21 10.20 0.65 9.77
CA LYS A 21 11.01 1.81 9.41
C LYS A 21 11.35 1.91 7.90
N LYS A 22 11.30 0.82 7.15
CA LYS A 22 11.54 0.79 5.69
C LYS A 22 10.27 0.94 4.86
N PHE A 23 9.10 0.96 5.50
CA PHE A 23 7.85 1.20 4.81
C PHE A 23 7.71 2.69 4.50
N ILE A 24 7.84 3.03 3.22
CA ILE A 24 7.58 4.39 2.72
C ILE A 24 6.09 4.68 2.91
N LYS A 25 5.75 5.79 3.55
CA LYS A 25 4.34 6.15 3.76
C LYS A 25 3.74 6.59 2.43
N PRO A 26 2.44 6.34 2.17
CA PRO A 26 1.76 6.84 0.97
C PRO A 26 1.97 8.34 0.73
N ALA A 27 1.86 9.14 1.80
CA ALA A 27 2.05 10.59 1.74
C ALA A 27 3.49 10.99 1.34
N GLU A 28 4.49 10.22 1.76
CA GLU A 28 5.90 10.45 1.42
C GLU A 28 6.15 10.13 -0.05
N LEU A 29 5.63 8.99 -0.53
CA LEU A 29 5.72 8.65 -1.96
C LEU A 29 4.99 9.68 -2.83
N LEU A 30 3.81 10.14 -2.41
CA LEU A 30 3.07 11.17 -3.16
C LEU A 30 3.85 12.48 -3.24
N SER A 31 4.53 12.89 -2.15
CA SER A 31 5.44 14.04 -2.18
C SER A 31 6.53 13.89 -3.24
N TRP A 32 7.14 12.70 -3.36
CA TRP A 32 8.15 12.47 -4.39
C TRP A 32 7.55 12.46 -5.80
N VAL A 33 6.34 11.94 -5.97
CA VAL A 33 5.62 11.97 -7.25
C VAL A 33 5.33 13.40 -7.69
N ASP A 34 4.95 14.28 -6.76
CA ASP A 34 4.62 15.67 -7.03
C ASP A 34 5.82 16.47 -7.59
N GLU A 35 7.03 16.10 -7.19
CA GLU A 35 8.30 16.65 -7.70
C GLU A 35 8.66 16.20 -9.14
N THR A 36 7.85 15.31 -9.73
CA THR A 36 8.09 14.80 -11.09
C THR A 36 7.04 15.30 -12.09
N VAL A 37 7.21 14.91 -13.36
CA VAL A 37 6.20 15.08 -14.41
C VAL A 37 4.98 14.16 -14.22
N LEU A 38 4.94 13.31 -13.19
CA LEU A 38 3.81 12.42 -12.94
C LEU A 38 2.72 13.11 -12.12
N LYS A 39 1.48 12.66 -12.30
CA LYS A 39 0.32 13.03 -11.50
C LYS A 39 -0.35 11.76 -10.98
N GLU A 40 -0.60 11.71 -9.68
CA GLU A 40 -1.41 10.68 -9.05
C GLU A 40 -2.81 10.62 -9.72
N GLN A 41 -3.30 9.41 -9.94
CA GLN A 41 -4.63 9.17 -10.51
C GLN A 41 -5.51 8.33 -9.59
N HIS A 42 -4.89 7.37 -8.90
CA HIS A 42 -5.59 6.48 -8.00
C HIS A 42 -4.60 5.81 -7.05
N ILE A 43 -5.01 5.60 -5.81
CA ILE A 43 -4.29 4.79 -4.83
C ILE A 43 -5.26 3.81 -4.16
N THR A 44 -4.84 2.57 -3.99
CA THR A 44 -5.67 1.52 -3.38
C THR A 44 -4.83 0.56 -2.55
N GLY A 45 -5.42 0.02 -1.49
CA GLY A 45 -4.85 -1.07 -0.73
C GLY A 45 -5.31 -2.43 -1.27
N LEU A 46 -4.53 -3.45 -0.95
CA LEU A 46 -4.85 -4.84 -1.13
C LEU A 46 -5.42 -5.40 0.18
N HIS A 47 -6.61 -5.98 0.10
CA HIS A 47 -7.35 -6.56 1.21
C HIS A 47 -7.53 -8.05 0.99
N TYR A 48 -7.24 -8.84 2.01
CA TYR A 48 -7.49 -10.28 1.98
C TYR A 48 -8.85 -10.59 2.61
N ASN A 49 -9.69 -11.32 1.87
CA ASN A 49 -10.95 -11.83 2.40
C ASN A 49 -10.79 -13.33 2.75
N PRO A 50 -10.77 -13.70 4.05
CA PRO A 50 -10.60 -15.08 4.47
C PRO A 50 -11.80 -15.98 4.15
N ILE A 51 -13.00 -15.40 4.01
CA ILE A 51 -14.24 -16.16 3.70
C ILE A 51 -14.21 -16.64 2.26
N THR A 52 -13.79 -15.78 1.34
CA THR A 52 -13.71 -16.12 -0.09
C THR A 52 -12.32 -16.60 -0.52
N ASN A 53 -11.34 -16.60 0.40
CA ASN A 53 -9.93 -16.87 0.16
C ASN A 53 -9.37 -16.10 -1.06
N THR A 54 -9.77 -14.84 -1.21
CA THR A 54 -9.36 -14.00 -2.34
C THR A 54 -8.82 -12.66 -1.88
N PHE A 55 -7.88 -12.14 -2.66
CA PHE A 55 -7.39 -10.79 -2.53
C PHE A 55 -8.23 -9.85 -3.39
N LYS A 56 -8.57 -8.68 -2.85
CA LYS A 56 -9.32 -7.64 -3.55
C LYS A 56 -8.66 -6.29 -3.35
N LEU A 57 -8.77 -5.44 -4.37
CA LEU A 57 -8.40 -4.03 -4.25
C LEU A 57 -9.53 -3.27 -3.56
N GLY A 58 -9.16 -2.35 -2.67
CA GLY A 58 -10.12 -1.58 -1.89
C GLY A 58 -9.52 -0.34 -1.21
N PRO A 59 -10.36 0.49 -0.58
CA PRO A 59 -9.92 1.65 0.19
C PRO A 59 -9.16 1.23 1.46
N GLY A 60 -8.16 2.01 1.88
CA GLY A 60 -7.33 1.75 3.06
C GLY A 60 -5.89 1.42 2.68
N VAL A 61 -5.00 2.40 2.86
CA VAL A 61 -3.60 2.39 2.37
C VAL A 61 -2.56 2.40 3.52
N ASP A 62 -3.02 2.13 4.74
CA ASP A 62 -2.23 2.30 5.97
C ASP A 62 -1.13 1.24 6.16
N VAL A 63 -1.28 0.07 5.53
CA VAL A 63 -0.40 -1.10 5.70
C VAL A 63 0.20 -1.62 4.40
N ASN A 64 -0.46 -1.34 3.27
CA ASN A 64 0.03 -1.62 1.92
C ASN A 64 -0.73 -0.72 0.94
N TYR A 65 -0.14 -0.45 -0.22
CA TYR A 65 -0.79 0.34 -1.25
C TYR A 65 -0.21 0.07 -2.65
N MET A 66 -1.03 0.33 -3.66
CA MET A 66 -0.66 0.41 -5.07
C MET A 66 -1.04 1.81 -5.56
N LEU A 67 -0.10 2.51 -6.20
CA LEU A 67 -0.29 3.85 -6.72
C LEU A 67 -0.25 3.81 -8.25
N HIS A 68 -1.27 4.37 -8.88
CA HIS A 68 -1.31 4.61 -10.32
C HIS A 68 -1.02 6.09 -10.60
N THR A 69 0.00 6.34 -11.41
CA THR A 69 0.38 7.68 -11.85
C THR A 69 0.38 7.78 -13.36
N ARG A 70 0.07 8.96 -13.89
CA ARG A 70 0.17 9.27 -15.32
C ARG A 70 1.00 10.54 -15.51
N ALA A 71 1.76 10.64 -16.59
CA ALA A 71 2.45 11.89 -16.92
C ALA A 71 1.45 13.05 -17.08
N LYS A 72 1.75 14.18 -16.43
CA LYS A 72 1.11 15.48 -16.63
C LYS A 72 1.23 15.78 -18.12
N LYS A 73 0.08 15.99 -18.79
CA LYS A 73 0.09 16.52 -20.15
C LYS A 73 0.66 17.94 -20.07
N ALA A 74 1.64 18.22 -20.93
CA ALA A 74 2.19 19.56 -21.12
C ALA A 74 1.11 20.54 -21.58
#